data_AF-A0A7M5XKS7-F1
#
_entry.id   AF-A0A7M5XKS7-F1
#
_cell.length_a   1.000
_cell.length_b   1.000
_cell.length_c   1.000
_cell.angle_alpha   90.00
_cell.angle_beta   90.00
_cell.angle_gamma   90.00
#
_symmetry.space_group_name_H-M   'P 1'
#
loop_
_entity.id
_entity.type
_entity.pdbx_description
1 polymer ?
#
loop_
_entity_poly.entity_id
_entity_poly.type
_entity_poly.pdbx_seq_one_letter_code
_entity_poly.pdbx_strand_id
1 'polypeptide(L)'
;MDSESSLDIHNDVKDIGKENLLKALEEAEILIGDKPKRSWQKRTESNEKKWLEAKDELSKQVIFKQEKTAFCFNCGKDKAEIRSFSCTPMLFLCSTCDTEVHKMKGFHDRQ
;
A
#
# COMPACT_ATOMS: atom_id res chain seq x y z
N MET A 1 -67.70 -32.79 23.63
CA MET A 1 -67.60 -33.37 22.27
C MET A 1 -68.24 -32.36 21.35
N ASP A 2 -67.54 -31.57 20.55
CA ASP A 2 -66.15 -31.66 20.11
C ASP A 2 -65.57 -30.26 19.88
N SER A 3 -64.29 -30.15 20.21
CA SER A 3 -63.41 -29.02 19.95
C SER A 3 -62.95 -29.08 18.50
N GLU A 4 -62.80 -27.94 17.84
CA GLU A 4 -61.69 -27.58 16.93
C GLU A 4 -62.14 -26.47 15.97
N SER A 5 -61.79 -25.22 16.29
CA SER A 5 -61.76 -24.12 15.34
C SER A 5 -60.58 -23.24 15.69
N SER A 6 -59.39 -23.63 15.24
CA SER A 6 -58.21 -22.78 15.29
C SER A 6 -57.09 -23.43 14.50
N LEU A 7 -57.03 -23.21 13.19
CA LEU A 7 -55.82 -23.30 12.38
C LEU A 7 -56.17 -22.94 10.94
N ASP A 8 -56.03 -21.66 10.57
CA ASP A 8 -55.83 -21.28 9.14
C ASP A 8 -55.27 -19.85 8.94
N ILE A 9 -54.92 -19.11 10.00
CA ILE A 9 -54.35 -17.75 9.86
C ILE A 9 -52.81 -17.78 9.67
N HIS A 10 -52.17 -18.94 9.87
CA HIS A 10 -50.70 -19.04 9.87
C HIS A 10 -50.04 -19.23 8.50
N ASN A 11 -50.79 -19.58 7.45
CA ASN A 11 -50.23 -19.79 6.11
C ASN A 11 -50.23 -18.51 5.25
N ASP A 12 -51.30 -17.71 5.30
CA ASP A 12 -51.43 -16.49 4.49
C ASP A 12 -50.37 -15.43 4.81
N VAL A 13 -49.94 -15.31 6.07
CA VAL A 13 -48.91 -14.35 6.49
C VAL A 13 -47.52 -14.72 5.93
N LYS A 14 -47.24 -16.01 5.72
CA LYS A 14 -45.96 -16.46 5.15
C LYS A 14 -45.87 -16.18 3.65
N ASP A 15 -46.98 -16.31 2.93
CA ASP A 15 -47.02 -16.08 1.48
C ASP A 15 -46.95 -14.59 1.14
N ILE A 16 -47.63 -13.72 1.91
CA ILE A 16 -47.48 -12.26 1.80
C ILE A 16 -46.03 -11.82 2.08
N GLY A 17 -45.38 -12.45 3.06
CA GLY A 17 -43.98 -12.20 3.36
C GLY A 17 -43.05 -12.55 2.19
N LYS A 18 -43.35 -13.62 1.45
CA LYS A 18 -42.56 -14.08 0.30
C LYS A 18 -42.73 -13.20 -0.93
N GLU A 19 -43.96 -12.79 -1.25
CA GLU A 19 -44.22 -11.86 -2.36
C GLU A 19 -43.58 -10.49 -2.13
N ASN A 20 -43.67 -9.96 -0.90
CA ASN A 20 -43.00 -8.71 -0.55
C ASN A 20 -41.48 -8.82 -0.63
N LEU A 21 -40.91 -9.99 -0.31
CA LEU A 21 -39.47 -10.24 -0.45
C LEU A 21 -39.03 -10.29 -1.92
N LEU A 22 -39.81 -10.95 -2.78
CA LEU A 22 -39.55 -11.03 -4.21
C LEU A 22 -39.62 -9.64 -4.86
N LYS A 23 -40.62 -8.85 -4.48
CA LYS A 23 -40.78 -7.48 -4.97
C LYS A 23 -39.64 -6.57 -4.51
N ALA A 24 -39.20 -6.69 -3.26
CA ALA A 24 -38.04 -5.97 -2.76
C ALA A 24 -36.73 -6.39 -3.45
N LEU A 25 -36.60 -7.67 -3.85
CA LEU A 25 -35.46 -8.17 -4.61
C LEU A 25 -35.46 -7.64 -6.05
N GLU A 26 -36.59 -7.63 -6.74
CA GLU A 26 -36.72 -7.03 -8.08
C GLU A 26 -36.44 -5.52 -8.04
N GLU A 27 -36.98 -4.80 -7.05
CA GLU A 27 -36.69 -3.37 -6.85
C GLU A 27 -35.21 -3.11 -6.54
N ALA A 28 -34.55 -4.00 -5.79
CA ALA A 28 -33.12 -3.94 -5.53
C ALA A 28 -32.27 -4.25 -6.78
N GLU A 29 -32.67 -5.22 -7.61
CA GLU A 29 -32.00 -5.51 -8.87
C GLU A 29 -32.12 -4.36 -9.87
N ILE A 30 -33.26 -3.67 -9.91
CA ILE A 30 -33.45 -2.44 -10.71
C ILE A 30 -32.54 -1.30 -10.20
N LEU A 31 -32.29 -1.20 -8.89
CA LEU A 31 -31.36 -0.22 -8.31
C LEU A 31 -29.88 -0.59 -8.52
N ILE A 32 -29.58 -1.86 -8.77
CA ILE A 32 -28.23 -2.37 -9.09
C ILE A 32 -27.97 -2.34 -10.60
N GLY A 33 -29.03 -2.43 -11.41
CA GLY A 33 -29.01 -2.21 -12.86
C GLY A 33 -28.54 -0.79 -13.21
N ASP A 34 -27.62 -0.71 -14.17
CA ASP A 34 -27.13 0.54 -14.78
C ASP A 34 -26.31 1.51 -13.92
N LYS A 35 -25.66 1.04 -12.85
CA LYS A 35 -24.39 1.71 -12.49
C LYS A 35 -23.36 1.26 -13.52
N PRO A 36 -22.79 2.16 -14.35
CA PRO A 36 -21.64 1.79 -15.17
C PRO A 36 -20.54 1.43 -14.19
N LYS A 37 -20.34 0.12 -13.98
CA LYS A 37 -19.15 -0.41 -13.35
C LYS A 37 -18.03 0.17 -14.20
N ARG A 38 -17.40 1.26 -13.74
CA ARG A 38 -16.08 1.65 -14.26
C ARG A 38 -15.27 0.39 -14.09
N SER A 39 -15.06 -0.31 -15.21
CA SER A 39 -14.59 -1.69 -15.18
C SER A 39 -13.33 -1.70 -14.33
N TRP A 40 -13.19 -2.72 -13.49
CA TRP A 40 -11.97 -2.89 -12.69
C TRP A 40 -10.73 -2.66 -13.56
N GLN A 41 -10.77 -3.18 -14.78
CA GLN A 41 -9.82 -2.94 -15.85
C GLN A 41 -9.50 -1.46 -16.13
N LYS A 42 -10.50 -0.59 -16.34
CA LYS A 42 -10.26 0.86 -16.54
C LYS A 42 -9.61 1.54 -15.33
N ARG A 43 -9.92 1.07 -14.11
CA ARG A 43 -9.27 1.59 -12.89
C ARG A 43 -7.82 1.13 -12.81
N THR A 44 -7.55 -0.13 -13.13
CA THR A 44 -6.20 -0.68 -13.18
C THR A 44 -5.34 0.05 -14.22
N GLU A 45 -5.85 0.21 -15.45
CA GLU A 45 -5.17 0.95 -16.52
C GLU A 45 -4.85 2.39 -16.12
N SER A 46 -5.80 3.08 -15.47
CA SER A 46 -5.58 4.45 -15.00
C SER A 46 -4.53 4.53 -13.89
N ASN A 47 -4.51 3.57 -12.96
CA ASN A 47 -3.52 3.54 -11.88
C ASN A 47 -2.14 3.18 -12.39
N GLU A 48 -2.04 2.24 -13.34
CA GLU A 48 -0.79 1.84 -13.96
C GLU A 48 -0.19 2.99 -14.77
N LYS A 49 -1.02 3.73 -15.53
CA LYS A 49 -0.59 4.95 -16.21
C LYS A 49 -0.02 5.99 -15.23
N LYS A 50 -0.74 6.27 -14.13
CA LYS A 50 -0.27 7.22 -13.10
C LYS A 50 1.03 6.76 -12.45
N TRP A 51 1.17 5.46 -12.21
CA TRP A 51 2.40 4.88 -11.67
C TRP A 51 3.57 5.07 -12.63
N LEU A 52 3.40 4.77 -13.92
CA LEU A 52 4.44 4.95 -14.93
C LEU A 52 4.86 6.41 -15.09
N GLU A 53 3.90 7.34 -15.06
CA GLU A 53 4.17 8.79 -15.12
C GLU A 53 4.95 9.29 -13.89
N ALA A 54 4.66 8.74 -12.71
CA ALA A 54 5.29 9.18 -11.46
C ALA A 54 6.60 8.44 -11.13
N LYS A 55 6.82 7.23 -11.67
CA LYS A 55 7.90 6.33 -11.28
C LYS A 55 9.27 6.98 -11.41
N ASP A 56 9.56 7.62 -12.54
CA ASP A 56 10.88 8.20 -12.80
C ASP A 56 11.17 9.37 -11.87
N GLU A 57 10.17 10.23 -11.64
CA GLU A 57 10.30 11.36 -10.72
C GLU A 57 10.44 10.91 -9.26
N LEU A 58 9.63 9.95 -8.83
CA LEU A 58 9.75 9.34 -7.50
C LEU A 58 11.10 8.65 -7.31
N SER A 59 11.60 7.95 -8.33
CA SER A 59 12.91 7.29 -8.29
C SER A 59 14.03 8.31 -8.16
N LYS A 60 13.97 9.42 -8.91
CA LYS A 60 14.91 10.53 -8.76
C LYS A 60 14.85 11.11 -7.36
N GLN A 61 13.67 11.34 -6.79
CA GLN A 61 13.55 11.86 -5.43
C GLN A 61 14.14 10.92 -4.39
N VAL A 62 14.00 9.61 -4.54
CA VAL A 62 14.61 8.62 -3.62
C VAL A 62 16.13 8.56 -3.79
N ILE A 63 16.65 8.59 -5.02
CA ILE A 63 18.09 8.51 -5.30
C ILE A 63 18.81 9.83 -4.92
N PHE A 64 18.21 10.98 -5.20
CA PHE A 64 18.83 12.30 -5.02
C PHE A 64 18.53 12.96 -3.66
N LYS A 65 17.57 12.47 -2.86
CA LYS A 65 17.40 12.91 -1.46
C LYS A 65 18.42 12.34 -0.49
N GLN A 66 19.38 11.53 -0.94
CA GLN A 66 20.64 11.46 -0.19
C GLN A 66 21.33 12.81 -0.35
N GLU A 67 20.98 13.75 0.52
CA GLU A 67 21.79 14.94 0.75
C GLU A 67 23.22 14.45 0.89
N LYS A 68 24.07 14.84 -0.08
CA LYS A 68 25.51 14.68 0.05
C LYS A 68 25.89 15.51 1.26
N THR A 69 25.96 14.89 2.43
CA THR A 69 26.33 15.61 3.63
C THR A 69 27.70 16.17 3.36
N ALA A 70 27.81 17.50 3.37
CA ALA A 70 29.11 18.15 3.20
C ALA A 70 30.07 17.69 4.31
N PHE A 71 29.53 17.29 5.47
CA PHE A 71 30.28 16.91 6.66
C PHE A 71 30.12 15.43 7.03
N CYS A 72 31.14 14.89 7.67
CA CYS A 72 31.23 13.50 8.14
C CYS A 72 30.11 13.18 9.15
N PHE A 73 29.38 12.08 8.96
CA PHE A 73 28.34 11.65 9.90
C PHE A 73 28.88 11.32 11.29
N ASN A 74 30.14 10.85 11.37
CA ASN A 74 30.74 10.45 12.63
C ASN A 74 31.32 11.63 13.42
N CYS A 75 32.11 12.49 12.78
CA CYS A 75 32.78 13.60 13.49
C CYS A 75 32.10 14.96 13.33
N GLY A 76 31.26 15.16 12.31
CA GLY A 76 30.59 16.44 12.00
C GLY A 76 31.51 17.59 11.59
N LYS A 77 32.84 17.36 11.51
CA LYS A 77 33.85 18.41 11.33
C LYS A 77 34.38 18.47 9.90
N ASP A 78 34.85 17.34 9.42
CA ASP A 78 35.56 17.26 8.14
C ASP A 78 34.62 16.99 6.98
N LYS A 79 35.06 17.35 5.78
CA LYS A 79 34.32 17.04 4.56
C LYS A 79 34.12 15.54 4.41
N ALA A 80 32.88 15.12 4.14
CA ALA A 80 32.59 13.70 3.90
C ALA A 80 32.69 13.33 2.42
N GLU A 81 33.08 12.08 2.20
CA GLU A 81 33.00 11.41 0.91
C GLU A 81 32.14 10.15 1.08
N ILE A 82 31.58 9.66 -0.03
CA ILE A 82 30.86 8.38 -0.03
C ILE A 82 31.89 7.26 0.18
N ARG A 83 31.67 6.41 1.19
CA ARG A 83 32.51 5.26 1.55
C ARG A 83 31.71 3.96 1.51
N SER A 84 32.43 2.84 1.47
CA SER A 84 31.86 1.51 1.35
C SER A 84 30.95 1.13 2.53
N PHE A 85 29.78 0.57 2.23
CA PHE A 85 28.77 0.12 3.21
C PHE A 85 29.13 -1.22 3.88
N SER A 86 30.17 -1.91 3.40
CA SER A 86 30.58 -3.23 3.91
C SER A 86 31.07 -3.16 5.36
N CYS A 87 31.66 -2.04 5.73
CA CYS A 87 32.29 -1.87 7.03
C CYS A 87 31.39 -1.17 8.05
N THR A 88 30.50 -0.28 7.61
CA THR A 88 29.64 0.55 8.45
C THR A 88 28.37 0.97 7.69
N PRO A 89 27.21 1.11 8.35
CA PRO A 89 26.00 1.65 7.74
C PRO A 89 26.09 3.16 7.47
N MET A 90 27.20 3.82 7.83
CA MET A 90 27.40 5.25 7.56
C MET A 90 28.06 5.45 6.19
N LEU A 91 27.29 5.93 5.21
CA LEU A 91 27.77 6.21 3.84
C LEU A 91 28.75 7.37 3.74
N PHE A 92 28.62 8.40 4.59
CA PHE A 92 29.40 9.63 4.44
C PHE A 92 30.35 9.82 5.61
N LEU A 93 31.63 9.50 5.38
CA LEU A 93 32.70 9.63 6.35
C LEU A 93 33.87 10.43 5.78
N CYS A 94 34.57 11.15 6.65
CA CYS A 94 35.89 11.69 6.31
C CYS A 94 36.94 10.58 6.35
N SER A 95 38.09 10.81 5.69
CA SER A 95 39.19 9.84 5.61
C SER A 95 39.67 9.33 6.98
N THR A 96 39.68 10.20 7.99
CA THR A 96 40.07 9.85 9.36
C THR A 96 39.10 8.87 10.00
N CYS A 97 37.80 9.20 10.01
CA CYS A 97 36.78 8.32 10.59
C CYS A 97 36.63 7.01 9.82
N ASP A 98 36.78 7.06 8.50
CA ASP A 98 36.83 5.86 7.66
C ASP A 98 38.01 4.95 8.06
N THR A 99 39.20 5.52 8.25
CA THR A 99 40.38 4.77 8.69
C THR A 99 40.16 4.12 10.05
N GLU A 100 39.55 4.83 11.02
CA GLU A 100 39.24 4.25 12.33
C GLU A 100 38.29 3.05 12.24
N VAL A 101 37.23 3.15 11.43
CA VAL A 101 36.29 2.03 11.19
C VAL A 101 37.04 0.81 10.62
N HIS A 102 38.00 1.04 9.72
CA HIS A 102 38.76 -0.02 9.08
C HIS A 102 39.94 -0.56 9.89
N LYS A 103 40.39 0.11 10.98
CA LYS A 103 41.45 -0.42 11.86
C LYS A 103 41.09 -1.78 12.46
N MET A 104 39.81 -2.00 12.73
CA MET A 104 39.30 -3.26 13.28
C MET A 104 38.93 -4.29 12.21
N LYS A 105 38.94 -3.91 10.92
CA LYS A 105 38.50 -4.72 9.78
C LYS A 105 39.56 -4.75 8.66
N GLY A 106 40.77 -5.18 9.01
CA GLY A 106 41.93 -5.19 8.10
C GLY A 106 41.81 -6.07 6.85
N PHE A 107 40.76 -6.87 6.71
CA PHE A 107 40.54 -7.79 5.57
C PHE A 107 39.51 -7.29 4.54
N HIS A 108 38.91 -6.11 4.73
CA HIS A 108 38.01 -5.53 3.72
C HIS A 108 38.76 -4.53 2.85
N ASP A 109 38.61 -4.71 1.54
CA ASP A 109 39.20 -3.83 0.54
C ASP A 109 38.53 -2.45 0.60
N ARG A 110 39.32 -1.38 0.59
CA ARG A 110 38.87 0.02 0.84
C ARG A 110 38.34 0.73 -0.42
N GLN A 111 37.93 -0.02 -1.44
CA GLN A 111 37.56 0.51 -2.77
C GLN A 111 36.33 1.41 -2.72
#